data_AF-E2APD8-F1
#
_entry.id   AF-E2APD8-F1
#
_cell.length_a   1.000
_cell.length_b   1.000
_cell.length_c   1.000
_cell.angle_alpha   90.00
_cell.angle_beta   90.00
_cell.angle_gamma   90.00
#
_symmetry.space_group_name_H-M   'P 1'
#
loop_
_entity.id
_entity.type
_entity.pdbx_description
1 polymer ?
#
loop_
_entity_poly.entity_id
_entity_poly.type
_entity_poly.pdbx_seq_one_letter_code
_entity_poly.pdbx_strand_id
1 'polypeptide(L)'
;MADWLYPSTEARLSNKQSGPLGMADWLYPSTEARLSNKQSGPLGMADWLYPSTEARLSNKQSGPLGMADWLYPSTEARLSNKQSGPLGMAVFILGVK
;
A
#
# COMPACT_ATOMS: atom_id res chain seq x y z
N MET A 1 -15.29 6.84 -2.53
CA MET A 1 -14.17 6.83 -1.59
C MET A 1 -14.39 5.65 -0.66
N ALA A 2 -13.45 4.72 -0.63
CA ALA A 2 -13.49 3.58 0.27
C ALA A 2 -12.30 3.73 1.23
N ASP A 3 -12.59 3.79 2.52
CA ASP A 3 -11.61 4.06 3.57
C ASP A 3 -11.55 2.85 4.50
N TRP A 4 -10.34 2.34 4.73
CA TRP A 4 -10.11 1.21 5.64
C TRP A 4 -9.15 1.60 6.77
N LEU A 5 -9.56 1.31 8.01
CA LEU A 5 -8.79 1.61 9.22
C LEU A 5 -8.74 0.38 10.14
N TYR A 6 -7.53 -0.16 10.37
CA TYR A 6 -7.32 -1.32 11.25
C TYR A 6 -6.10 -1.10 12.16
N PRO A 7 -6.29 -0.64 13.40
CA PRO A 7 -5.22 -0.51 14.37
C PRO A 7 -4.97 -1.87 15.05
N SER A 8 -3.71 -2.28 15.12
CA SER A 8 -3.30 -3.51 15.83
C SER A 8 -1.84 -3.43 16.24
N THR A 9 -1.45 -4.04 17.36
CA THR A 9 -0.04 -4.14 17.76
C THR A 9 0.80 -4.86 16.70
N GLU A 10 0.27 -5.96 16.16
CA GLU A 10 0.82 -6.68 15.01
C GLU A 10 -0.24 -6.73 13.90
N ALA A 11 0.05 -6.12 12.76
CA ALA A 11 -0.82 -6.16 11.59
C ALA A 11 -0.30 -7.19 10.59
N ARG A 12 -1.12 -8.22 10.30
CA ARG A 12 -0.90 -9.10 9.15
C ARG A 12 -2.06 -8.95 8.19
N LEU A 13 -1.87 -8.22 7.09
CA LEU A 13 -2.90 -8.08 6.06
C LEU A 13 -2.45 -8.73 4.77
N SER A 14 -3.35 -9.51 4.19
CA SER A 14 -3.26 -9.99 2.82
C SER A 14 -4.50 -9.54 2.08
N ASN A 15 -4.37 -8.56 1.18
CA ASN A 15 -5.46 -8.12 0.33
C ASN A 15 -5.23 -8.62 -1.11
N LYS A 16 -6.28 -9.19 -1.69
CA LYS A 16 -6.35 -9.59 -3.09
C LYS A 16 -7.58 -8.94 -3.66
N GLN A 17 -7.39 -8.02 -4.59
CA GLN A 17 -8.48 -7.31 -5.18
C GLN A 17 -8.31 -7.32 -6.71
N SER A 18 -9.45 -7.36 -7.39
CA SER A 18 -9.52 -7.47 -8.85
C SER A 18 -10.66 -6.60 -9.35
N GLY A 19 -10.40 -5.81 -10.38
CA GLY A 19 -11.35 -4.89 -10.98
C GLY A 19 -10.94 -3.43 -10.84
N PRO A 20 -11.67 -2.53 -11.52
CA PRO A 20 -11.37 -1.11 -11.47
C PRO A 20 -11.63 -0.53 -10.08
N LEU A 21 -10.71 0.31 -9.62
CA LEU A 21 -10.81 1.04 -8.35
C LEU A 21 -10.63 2.53 -8.64
N GLY A 22 -11.63 3.34 -8.32
CA GLY A 22 -11.63 4.78 -8.62
C GLY A 22 -10.74 5.57 -7.66
N MET A 23 -11.17 5.69 -6.41
CA MET A 23 -10.49 6.42 -5.32
C MET A 23 -10.54 5.58 -4.05
N ALA A 24 -9.41 5.35 -3.40
CA ALA A 24 -9.35 4.56 -2.17
C ALA A 24 -8.18 4.94 -1.28
N ASP A 25 -8.45 4.99 0.03
CA ASP A 25 -7.49 5.35 1.06
C ASP A 25 -7.35 4.22 2.06
N TRP A 26 -6.11 3.90 2.40
CA TRP A 26 -5.75 2.79 3.28
C TRP A 26 -4.87 3.30 4.42
N LEU A 27 -5.36 3.17 5.66
CA LEU A 27 -4.63 3.58 6.86
C LEU A 27 -4.50 2.43 7.87
N TYR A 28 -3.27 1.97 8.11
CA TYR A 28 -3.03 0.83 8.99
C TYR A 28 -1.85 1.07 9.95
N PRO A 29 -2.09 1.72 11.09
CA PRO A 29 -1.09 1.89 12.13
C PRO A 29 -0.86 0.59 12.90
N SER A 30 0.39 0.18 13.04
CA SER A 30 0.78 -0.99 13.84
C SER A 30 2.21 -0.89 14.36
N THR A 31 2.61 -1.64 15.40
CA THR A 31 4.02 -1.67 15.80
C THR A 31 4.85 -2.52 14.83
N GLU A 32 4.33 -3.68 14.46
CA GLU A 32 4.88 -4.54 13.41
C GLU A 32 3.86 -4.77 12.30
N ALA A 33 4.23 -4.46 11.06
CA ALA A 33 3.38 -4.62 9.89
C ALA A 33 3.95 -5.69 8.94
N ARG A 34 3.13 -6.68 8.58
CA ARG A 34 3.38 -7.56 7.42
C ARG A 34 2.22 -7.46 6.45
N LEU A 35 2.48 -6.87 5.29
CA LEU A 35 1.45 -6.57 4.31
C LEU A 35 1.80 -7.23 2.99
N SER A 36 0.82 -7.93 2.43
CA SER A 36 0.89 -8.54 1.12
C SER A 36 -0.32 -8.09 0.32
N ASN A 37 -0.09 -7.29 -0.71
CA ASN A 37 -1.15 -6.81 -1.58
C ASN A 37 -0.99 -7.35 -2.99
N LYS A 38 -2.09 -7.81 -3.57
CA LYS A 38 -2.18 -8.15 -4.99
C LYS A 38 -3.41 -7.47 -5.56
N GLN A 39 -3.17 -6.48 -6.40
CA GLN A 39 -4.22 -5.78 -7.10
C GLN A 39 -4.11 -6.07 -8.60
N SER A 40 -5.27 -6.23 -9.25
CA SER A 40 -5.35 -6.34 -10.70
C SER A 40 -6.49 -5.50 -11.25
N GLY A 41 -6.22 -4.73 -12.31
CA GLY A 41 -7.15 -3.78 -12.90
C GLY A 41 -6.71 -2.32 -12.71
N PRO A 42 -7.40 -1.40 -13.41
CA PRO A 42 -7.03 0.01 -13.37
C PRO A 42 -7.33 0.63 -12.00
N LEU A 43 -6.37 1.40 -11.49
CA LEU A 43 -6.46 2.14 -10.23
C LEU A 43 -6.35 3.64 -10.54
N GLY A 44 -7.36 4.41 -10.17
CA GLY A 44 -7.44 5.85 -10.44
C GLY A 44 -6.55 6.67 -9.51
N MET A 45 -7.00 6.88 -8.28
CA MET A 45 -6.30 7.60 -7.21
C MET A 45 -6.24 6.72 -5.96
N ALA A 46 -5.09 6.66 -5.29
CA ALA A 46 -4.93 5.78 -4.14
C ALA A 46 -3.88 6.26 -3.15
N ASP A 47 -4.28 6.39 -1.88
CA ASP A 47 -3.37 6.79 -0.81
C ASP A 47 -3.21 5.67 0.22
N TRP A 48 -1.96 5.37 0.57
CA TRP A 48 -1.55 4.23 1.37
C TRP A 48 -0.66 4.73 2.50
N LEU A 49 -1.18 4.73 3.73
CA LEU A 49 -0.45 5.16 4.92
C LEU A 49 -0.34 4.03 5.94
N TYR A 50 0.89 3.63 6.23
CA TYR A 50 1.20 2.44 7.01
C TYR A 50 2.33 2.73 8.01
N PRO A 51 2.04 3.49 9.08
CA PRO A 51 3.02 3.78 10.11
C PRO A 51 3.28 2.53 10.95
N SER A 52 4.56 2.14 11.06
CA SER A 52 4.96 1.05 11.95
C SER A 52 6.41 1.15 12.40
N THR A 53 6.79 0.51 13.50
CA THR A 53 8.21 0.43 13.89
C THR A 53 8.97 -0.48 12.93
N GLU A 54 8.43 -1.66 12.64
CA GLU A 54 8.96 -2.60 11.66
C GLU A 54 7.93 -2.91 10.57
N ALA A 55 8.33 -2.76 9.30
CA ALA A 55 7.46 -3.00 8.15
C ALA A 55 8.06 -4.04 7.20
N ARG A 56 7.27 -5.06 6.83
CA ARG A 56 7.52 -5.94 5.68
C ARG A 56 6.36 -5.85 4.70
N LEU A 57 6.65 -5.35 3.52
CA LEU A 57 5.66 -4.91 2.56
C LEU A 57 5.94 -5.61 1.23
N SER A 58 4.97 -6.36 0.73
CA SER A 58 4.99 -6.92 -0.62
C SER A 58 3.76 -6.45 -1.38
N ASN A 59 3.94 -5.72 -2.46
CA ASN A 59 2.85 -5.29 -3.32
C ASN A 59 3.07 -5.81 -4.73
N LYS A 60 2.01 -6.33 -5.36
CA LYS A 60 1.96 -6.65 -6.78
C LYS A 60 0.75 -5.98 -7.37
N GLN A 61 0.97 -5.06 -8.28
CA GLN A 61 -0.09 -4.37 -8.97
C GLN A 61 0.06 -4.60 -10.49
N SER A 62 -1.05 -4.94 -11.12
CA SER A 62 -1.12 -5.18 -12.56
C SER A 62 -2.28 -4.42 -13.16
N GLY A 63 -1.98 -3.47 -14.04
CA GLY A 63 -2.97 -2.61 -14.69
C GLY A 63 -2.54 -1.14 -14.64
N PRO A 64 -3.27 -0.25 -15.34
CA PRO A 64 -3.00 1.17 -15.31
C PRO A 64 -3.13 1.74 -13.89
N LEU A 65 -2.16 2.55 -13.49
CA LEU A 65 -2.19 3.32 -12.25
C LEU A 65 -2.22 4.81 -12.61
N GLY A 66 -3.18 5.56 -12.09
CA GLY A 66 -3.30 7.01 -12.32
C GLY A 66 -2.40 7.83 -11.40
N MET A 67 -2.86 8.07 -10.18
CA MET A 67 -2.13 8.76 -9.11
C MET A 67 -2.10 7.87 -7.87
N ALA A 68 -0.94 7.73 -7.23
CA ALA A 68 -0.88 7.02 -5.97
C ALA A 68 0.24 7.51 -5.06
N ASP A 69 -0.09 7.68 -3.78
CA ASP A 69 0.84 8.03 -2.74
C ASP A 69 0.97 6.89 -1.74
N TRP A 70 2.21 6.45 -1.53
CA TRP A 70 2.56 5.39 -0.61
C TRP A 70 3.51 5.91 0.46
N LEU A 71 3.04 5.98 1.70
CA LEU A 71 3.78 6.47 2.85
C LEU A 71 3.90 5.36 3.91
N TYR A 72 5.13 4.86 4.06
CA TYR A 72 5.50 3.80 5.00
C TYR A 72 6.56 4.32 5.99
N PRO A 73 6.19 5.12 6.99
CA PRO A 73 7.13 5.58 8.00
C PRO A 73 7.40 4.42 8.96
N SER A 74 8.66 3.96 9.00
CA SER A 74 9.12 2.89 9.87
C SER A 74 10.62 2.88 10.13
N THR A 75 11.01 2.62 11.37
CA THR A 75 12.42 2.48 11.79
C THR A 75 13.14 1.36 11.04
N GLU A 76 12.45 0.25 10.73
CA GLU A 76 12.97 -0.79 9.85
C GLU A 76 11.95 -1.16 8.77
N ALA A 77 12.37 -1.16 7.51
CA ALA A 77 11.50 -1.45 6.38
C ALA A 77 12.11 -2.45 5.39
N ARG A 78 11.31 -3.42 4.96
CA ARG A 78 11.58 -4.23 3.76
C ARG A 78 10.42 -4.10 2.79
N LEU A 79 10.70 -3.52 1.62
CA LEU A 79 9.71 -3.33 0.58
C LEU A 79 10.04 -4.16 -0.66
N SER A 80 9.03 -4.84 -1.20
CA SER A 80 9.08 -5.52 -2.48
C SER A 80 7.83 -5.15 -3.29
N ASN A 81 7.97 -4.22 -4.23
CA ASN A 81 6.89 -3.82 -5.10
C ASN A 81 7.13 -4.34 -6.53
N LYS A 82 6.09 -4.90 -7.16
CA LYS A 82 6.08 -5.23 -8.58
C LYS A 82 4.88 -4.58 -9.23
N GLN A 83 5.15 -3.59 -10.06
CA GLN A 83 4.16 -2.97 -10.91
C GLN A 83 4.28 -3.49 -12.34
N SER A 84 3.14 -3.79 -12.97
CA SER A 84 3.04 -4.05 -14.40
C SER A 84 1.92 -3.24 -15.01
N GLY A 85 2.18 -2.56 -16.12
CA GLY A 85 1.24 -1.70 -16.81
C GLY A 85 1.61 -0.21 -16.74
N PRO A 86 0.82 0.66 -17.39
CA PRO A 86 1.08 2.10 -17.41
C PRO A 86 1.07 2.68 -16.00
N LEU A 87 2.12 3.41 -15.67
CA LEU A 87 2.24 4.19 -14.45
C LEU A 87 2.05 5.67 -14.79
N GLY A 88 1.07 6.31 -14.15
CA GLY A 88 0.98 7.76 -14.07
C GLY A 88 1.90 8.30 -12.97
N MET A 89 1.40 9.19 -12.15
CA MET A 89 2.18 9.78 -11.05
C MET A 89 2.13 8.85 -9.83
N ALA A 90 3.30 8.55 -9.28
CA ALA A 90 3.44 7.69 -8.13
C ALA A 90 4.50 8.25 -7.18
N VAL A 91 4.15 8.44 -5.91
CA VAL A 91 5.09 8.81 -4.87
C VAL A 91 5.24 7.65 -3.89
N PHE A 92 6.47 7.25 -3.63
CA PHE A 92 6.80 6.24 -2.63
C PHE A 92 7.75 6.85 -1.60
N ILE A 93 7.26 7.02 -0.38
CA ILE A 93 8.03 7.49 0.76
C ILE A 93 8.17 6.35 1.76
N LEU A 94 9.40 5.86 1.91
CA LEU A 94 9.82 5.02 3.02
C LEU A 94 10.53 5.92 4.04
N GLY A 95 9.90 6.11 5.20
CA GLY A 95 10.48 6.90 6.27
C GLY A 95 11.28 6.03 7.21
N VAL A 96 12.55 5.76 6.90
CA VAL A 96 13.48 5.09 7.82
C VAL A 96 14.14 6.14 8.71
N LYS A 97 13.81 6.14 10.00
CA LYS A 97 14.35 7.09 11.00
C LYS A 97 15.31 6.38 11.94
#